data_AF-A0A2H0QMD8-F1
#
_entry.id   AF-A0A2H0QMD8-F1
#
_cell.length_a   1.000
_cell.length_b   1.000
_cell.length_c   1.000
_cell.angle_alpha   90.00
_cell.angle_beta   90.00
_cell.angle_gamma   90.00
#
_symmetry.space_group_name_H-M   'P 1'
#
loop_
_entity.id
_entity.type
_entity.pdbx_description
1 polymer ?
#
loop_
_entity_poly.entity_id
_entity_poly.type
_entity_poly.pdbx_seq_one_letter_code
_entity_poly.pdbx_strand_id
1 'polypeptide(L)'
;MSDCCKPHPSQMKPDDKSGFICFCFQYSKESLLEAIREERENEFIKNLQMRMKDPGCFCERANPSGKCCLADIHRFIELNK
;
A
#
# COMPACT_ATOMS: atom_id res chain seq x y z
N MET A 1 14.23 -29.59 -24.13
CA MET A 1 14.77 -28.87 -22.95
C MET A 1 14.51 -27.39 -23.17
N SER A 2 13.84 -26.76 -22.19
CA SER A 2 13.77 -25.30 -21.95
C SER A 2 12.72 -24.48 -22.72
N ASP A 3 11.46 -24.67 -22.34
CA ASP A 3 10.37 -23.67 -22.44
C ASP A 3 10.67 -22.46 -21.53
N CYS A 4 11.28 -21.39 -22.06
CA CYS A 4 11.64 -20.18 -21.28
C CYS A 4 10.84 -18.91 -21.62
N CYS A 5 9.73 -19.00 -22.37
CA CYS A 5 8.95 -17.81 -22.75
C CYS A 5 7.44 -17.99 -22.58
N LYS A 6 6.98 -18.56 -21.47
CA LYS A 6 5.59 -18.40 -21.06
C LYS A 6 5.55 -17.46 -19.86
N PRO A 7 4.93 -16.26 -19.96
CA PRO A 7 4.57 -15.55 -18.76
C PRO A 7 3.69 -16.48 -17.93
N HIS A 8 4.20 -16.89 -16.78
CA HIS A 8 3.42 -17.66 -15.83
C HIS A 8 2.27 -16.74 -15.39
N PRO A 9 1.00 -17.17 -15.50
CA PRO A 9 -0.10 -16.39 -14.96
C PRO A 9 0.01 -16.50 -13.44
N SER A 10 0.85 -15.68 -12.82
CA SER A 10 0.76 -15.38 -11.40
C SER A 10 -0.52 -14.58 -11.24
N GLN A 11 -1.59 -15.34 -11.06
CA GLN A 11 -2.95 -14.92 -10.75
C GLN A 11 -2.91 -13.79 -9.71
N MET A 12 -3.11 -12.54 -10.15
CA MET A 12 -3.56 -11.50 -9.24
C MET A 12 -5.07 -11.66 -9.13
N LYS A 13 -5.50 -12.23 -8.01
CA LYS A 13 -6.91 -12.40 -7.67
C LYS A 13 -7.56 -11.01 -7.56
N PRO A 14 -8.82 -10.87 -7.98
CA PRO A 14 -9.53 -9.60 -7.93
C PRO A 14 -9.77 -9.20 -6.47
N ASP A 15 -9.56 -7.92 -6.17
CA ASP A 15 -9.85 -7.30 -4.85
C ASP A 15 -9.10 -7.91 -3.65
N ASP A 16 -7.76 -7.93 -3.71
CA ASP A 16 -6.95 -8.22 -2.52
C ASP A 16 -6.98 -7.01 -1.56
N LYS A 17 -8.06 -6.87 -0.79
CA LYS A 17 -8.19 -5.97 0.37
C LYS A 17 -7.33 -6.43 1.55
N SER A 18 -6.82 -7.66 1.49
CA SER A 18 -5.80 -8.17 2.39
C SER A 18 -4.42 -7.56 2.09
N GLY A 19 -3.62 -7.37 3.14
CA GLY A 19 -2.22 -6.96 3.02
C GLY A 19 -1.93 -5.51 3.39
N PHE A 20 -0.64 -5.27 3.67
CA PHE A 20 -0.14 -3.96 4.03
C PHE A 20 -0.02 -3.05 2.82
N ILE A 21 -0.51 -1.82 2.96
CA ILE A 21 -0.24 -0.73 2.03
C ILE A 21 0.93 0.14 2.50
N CYS A 22 1.21 0.16 3.81
CA CYS A 22 2.43 0.73 4.36
C CYS A 22 3.14 -0.31 5.25
N PHE A 23 4.26 -0.84 4.77
CA PHE A 23 5.03 -1.85 5.49
C PHE A 23 5.80 -1.29 6.70
N CYS A 24 6.26 -0.03 6.63
CA CYS A 24 6.98 0.62 7.73
C CYS A 24 6.14 0.69 9.02
N PHE A 25 4.83 0.86 8.85
CA PHE A 25 3.90 1.15 9.94
C PHE A 25 2.77 0.14 10.07
N GLN A 26 2.81 -0.91 9.24
CA GLN A 26 1.84 -2.00 9.18
C GLN A 26 0.39 -1.53 8.96
N TYR A 27 0.20 -0.46 8.18
CA TYR A 27 -1.15 -0.08 7.75
C TYR A 27 -1.63 -1.03 6.65
N SER A 28 -2.83 -1.57 6.83
CA SER A 28 -3.49 -2.45 5.86
C SER A 28 -4.29 -1.65 4.84
N LYS A 29 -4.50 -2.24 3.66
CA LYS A 29 -5.44 -1.71 2.66
C LYS A 29 -6.86 -1.58 3.24
N GLU A 30 -7.27 -2.53 4.08
CA GLU A 30 -8.53 -2.49 4.82
C GLU A 30 -8.66 -1.25 5.71
N SER A 31 -7.61 -0.91 6.49
CA SER A 31 -7.64 0.28 7.35
C SER A 31 -7.74 1.59 6.56
N LEU A 32 -7.12 1.64 5.37
CA LEU A 32 -7.26 2.79 4.47
C LEU A 32 -8.64 2.83 3.81
N LEU A 33 -9.17 1.67 3.41
CA LEU A 33 -10.51 1.57 2.84
C LEU A 33 -11.57 2.06 3.83
N GLU A 34 -11.45 1.71 5.10
CA GLU A 34 -12.34 2.21 6.13
C GLU A 34 -12.19 3.72 6.34
N ALA A 35 -10.96 4.24 6.34
CA ALA A 35 -10.73 5.67 6.38
C ALA A 35 -11.37 6.40 5.18
N ILE A 36 -11.36 5.82 3.98
CA ILE A 36 -12.04 6.38 2.80
C ILE A 36 -13.56 6.38 2.97
N ARG A 37 -14.15 5.28 3.46
CA ARG A 37 -15.60 5.18 3.68
C ARG A 37 -16.12 6.18 4.70
N GLU A 38 -15.30 6.50 5.70
CA GLU A 38 -15.62 7.47 6.75
C GLU A 38 -15.18 8.91 6.40
N GLU A 39 -14.71 9.17 5.18
CA GLU A 39 -14.19 10.48 4.74
C GLU A 39 -13.01 11.01 5.60
N ARG A 40 -12.24 10.10 6.20
CA ARG A 40 -11.06 10.35 7.06
C ARG A 40 -9.73 10.04 6.35
N GLU A 41 -9.70 9.91 5.03
CA GLU A 41 -8.47 9.59 4.29
C GLU A 41 -7.39 10.68 4.44
N ASN A 42 -7.79 11.95 4.57
CA ASN A 42 -6.87 13.06 4.81
C ASN A 42 -6.20 12.96 6.21
N GLU A 43 -6.97 12.54 7.22
CA GLU A 43 -6.43 12.31 8.56
C GLU A 43 -5.46 11.13 8.57
N PHE A 44 -5.79 10.06 7.85
CA PHE A 44 -4.92 8.91 7.67
C PHE A 44 -3.57 9.32 7.06
N ILE A 45 -3.58 10.10 5.97
CA ILE A 45 -2.36 10.62 5.34
C ILE A 45 -1.58 11.51 6.29
N LYS A 46 -2.25 12.41 7.02
CA LYS A 46 -1.59 13.30 7.99
C LYS A 46 -0.89 12.50 9.09
N ASN A 47 -1.57 11.50 9.66
CA ASN A 47 -1.01 10.60 10.67
C ASN A 47 0.19 9.83 10.14
N LEU A 48 0.10 9.30 8.92
CA LEU A 48 1.22 8.64 8.24
C LEU A 48 2.42 9.59 8.09
N GLN A 49 2.21 10.80 7.60
CA GLN A 49 3.26 11.79 7.41
C GLN A 49 3.91 12.23 8.73
N MET A 50 3.15 12.30 9.83
CA MET A 50 3.73 12.54 11.15
C MET A 50 4.66 11.39 11.56
N ARG A 51 4.24 10.13 11.38
CA ARG A 51 5.08 8.96 11.68
C ARG A 51 6.32 8.86 10.80
N MET A 52 6.24 9.32 9.55
CA MET A 52 7.39 9.43 8.65
C MET A 52 8.44 10.44 9.13
N LYS A 53 8.06 11.45 9.92
CA LYS A 53 8.99 12.39 10.55
C LYS A 53 9.61 11.83 11.83
N ASP A 54 8.79 11.18 12.66
CA ASP A 54 9.21 10.55 13.91
C ASP A 54 8.26 9.38 14.23
N PRO A 55 8.76 8.12 14.34
CA PRO A 55 10.15 7.69 14.45
C PRO A 55 10.95 7.64 13.13
N GLY A 56 10.35 8.01 12.00
CA GLY A 56 10.97 7.88 10.67
C GLY A 56 10.47 6.66 9.91
N CYS A 57 10.81 6.58 8.61
CA CYS A 57 10.43 5.47 7.74
C CYS A 57 11.64 4.81 7.06
N PHE A 58 11.50 3.54 6.68
CA PHE A 58 12.56 2.75 6.04
C PHE A 58 12.03 2.05 4.78
N CYS A 59 11.26 2.78 3.96
CA CYS A 59 10.51 2.23 2.83
C CYS A 59 11.37 1.43 1.85
N GLU A 60 12.60 1.88 1.58
CA GLU A 60 13.54 1.22 0.66
C GLU A 60 13.88 -0.21 1.09
N ARG A 61 13.79 -0.52 2.39
CA ARG A 61 14.05 -1.86 2.94
C ARG A 61 12.77 -2.61 3.28
N ALA A 62 11.76 -1.91 3.79
CA ALA A 62 10.54 -2.52 4.32
C ALA A 62 9.47 -2.75 3.25
N ASN A 63 9.33 -1.86 2.27
CA ASN A 63 8.34 -2.01 1.21
C ASN A 63 8.91 -2.92 0.10
N PRO A 64 8.25 -4.03 -0.28
CA PRO A 64 8.72 -4.92 -1.36
C PRO A 64 8.97 -4.21 -2.70
N SER A 65 8.29 -3.10 -2.97
CA SER A 65 8.52 -2.28 -4.18
C SER A 65 9.81 -1.45 -4.12
N GLY A 66 10.44 -1.33 -2.95
CA GLY A 66 11.56 -0.44 -2.68
C GLY A 66 11.19 1.05 -2.70
N LYS A 67 9.90 1.39 -2.80
CA LYS A 67 9.40 2.78 -2.94
C LYS A 67 8.56 3.22 -1.75
N CYS A 68 8.36 4.52 -1.63
CA CYS A 68 7.50 5.09 -0.59
C CYS A 68 6.04 4.65 -0.79
N CYS A 69 5.41 4.16 0.28
CA CYS A 69 4.00 3.74 0.30
C CYS A 69 3.00 4.85 -0.05
N LEU A 70 3.38 6.13 0.03
CA LEU A 70 2.48 7.25 -0.28
C LEU A 70 1.93 7.16 -1.72
N ALA A 71 2.74 6.71 -2.68
CA ALA A 71 2.29 6.54 -4.07
C ALA A 71 1.16 5.50 -4.16
N ASP A 72 1.33 4.36 -3.50
CA ASP A 72 0.34 3.29 -3.47
C ASP A 72 -0.93 3.73 -2.73
N ILE A 73 -0.80 4.50 -1.64
CA ILE A 73 -1.92 5.05 -0.87
C ILE A 73 -2.75 6.02 -1.71
N HIS A 74 -2.12 6.99 -2.37
CA HIS A 74 -2.84 7.93 -3.22
C HIS A 74 -3.58 7.21 -4.35
N ARG A 75 -2.90 6.26 -5.01
CA ARG A 75 -3.53 5.43 -6.04
C ARG A 75 -4.71 4.62 -5.51
N PHE A 76 -4.59 4.07 -4.31
CA PHE A 76 -5.66 3.30 -3.68
C PHE A 76 -6.87 4.18 -3.35
N ILE A 77 -6.65 5.40 -2.85
CA ILE A 77 -7.73 6.38 -2.60
C ILE A 77 -8.45 6.73 -3.91
N GLU A 78 -7.72 7.03 -4.98
CA GLU A 78 -8.31 7.35 -6.30
C GLU A 78 -9.20 6.23 -6.85
N LEU A 79 -8.84 4.97 -6.60
CA LEU A 79 -9.58 3.80 -7.09
C LEU A 79 -10.80 3.43 -6.22
N ASN A 80 -10.92 3.99 -5.02
CA ASN A 80 -11.96 3.65 -4.04
C ASN A 80 -12.79 4.87 -3.56
N LYS A 81 -12.65 6.02 -4.24
CA LYS A 81 -13.59 7.14 -4.17
C LYS A 81 -14.72 6.94 -5.18
#